data_AF-A0A2G4U0C4-F1
#
_entry.id   AF-A0A2G4U0C4-F1
#
_cell.length_a   1.000
_cell.length_b   1.000
_cell.length_c   1.000
_cell.angle_alpha   90.00
_cell.angle_beta   90.00
_cell.angle_gamma   90.00
#
_symmetry.space_group_name_H-M   'P 1'
#
loop_
_entity.id
_entity.type
_entity.pdbx_description
1 polymer ?
#
loop_
_entity_poly.entity_id
_entity_poly.type
_entity_poly.pdbx_seq_one_letter_code
_entity_poly.pdbx_strand_id
1 'polypeptide(L)'
;MQLYLFLEFSRMPYHSNATPYLSIDHDSIADWKSALSGQWFIGVVDTEKRSVKLAPVNIFDARGNLDSAVLNNTSMQGMNRYASGAAGERVGDSAMPEYLLNRAAGMTHHTAVVKQAGFDPSSSLGFSLIKINCHFAQMKMASNSLNADKPGARYHHSFSRAISMKRDGYFPGSAQLPLQWQHALTLFFNTTMNIPHVSVSND
;
A
#
# COMPACT_ATOMS: atom_id res chain seq x y z
N MET A 1 23.03 19.92 -42.34
CA MET A 1 23.05 20.65 -41.07
C MET A 1 21.72 20.36 -40.38
N GLN A 2 21.63 19.24 -39.62
CA GLN A 2 21.49 19.23 -38.14
C GLN A 2 20.40 20.20 -37.66
N LEU A 3 19.37 19.79 -36.93
CA LEU A 3 19.43 19.05 -35.67
C LEU A 3 18.42 17.91 -35.56
N TYR A 4 18.92 16.71 -35.23
CA TYR A 4 18.17 15.70 -34.51
C TYR A 4 18.02 16.20 -33.07
N LEU A 5 16.83 16.66 -32.70
CA LEU A 5 16.41 16.74 -31.30
C LEU A 5 16.15 15.31 -30.82
N PHE A 6 17.22 14.63 -30.42
CA PHE A 6 17.09 13.54 -29.45
C PHE A 6 16.58 14.18 -28.15
N LEU A 7 15.26 14.18 -27.97
CA LEU A 7 14.68 14.24 -26.65
C LEU A 7 15.27 13.05 -25.89
N GLU A 8 16.21 13.33 -25.00
CA GLU A 8 16.59 12.41 -23.94
C GLU A 8 15.29 12.07 -23.20
N PHE A 9 14.68 10.94 -23.56
CA PHE A 9 13.85 10.19 -22.64
C PHE A 9 14.75 9.88 -21.45
N SER A 10 14.76 10.79 -20.48
CA SER A 10 15.21 10.50 -19.13
C SER A 10 14.47 9.22 -18.76
N ARG A 11 15.21 8.10 -18.74
CA ARG A 11 14.64 6.80 -18.39
C ARG A 11 13.90 7.02 -17.08
N MET A 12 12.60 6.72 -17.05
CA MET A 12 11.90 6.69 -15.76
C MET A 12 12.75 5.81 -14.83
N PRO A 13 13.14 6.29 -13.64
CA PRO A 13 14.04 5.54 -12.75
C PRO A 13 13.42 4.23 -12.25
N TYR A 14 12.14 3.98 -12.56
CA TYR A 14 11.48 2.71 -12.37
C TYR A 14 12.23 1.53 -13.02
N HIS A 15 12.55 0.53 -12.20
CA HIS A 15 13.11 -0.74 -12.64
C HIS A 15 12.06 -1.85 -12.62
N SER A 16 11.79 -2.45 -13.79
CA SER A 16 10.87 -3.58 -13.93
C SER A 16 11.44 -4.90 -13.42
N ASN A 17 12.77 -5.01 -13.27
CA ASN A 17 13.46 -6.17 -12.70
C ASN A 17 13.26 -6.24 -11.19
N ALA A 18 12.13 -6.81 -10.80
CA ALA A 18 11.79 -7.05 -9.40
C ALA A 18 12.74 -8.05 -8.74
N THR A 19 12.98 -7.86 -7.45
CA THR A 19 13.83 -8.74 -6.65
C THR A 19 13.33 -8.81 -5.21
N PRO A 20 13.38 -9.98 -4.54
CA PRO A 20 13.06 -10.07 -3.12
C PRO A 20 14.21 -9.61 -2.23
N TYR A 21 15.41 -9.37 -2.79
CA TYR A 21 16.59 -8.89 -2.06
C TYR A 21 16.50 -7.37 -1.88
N LEU A 22 15.58 -6.95 -1.01
CA LEU A 22 15.32 -5.55 -0.70
C LEU A 22 15.89 -5.21 0.69
N SER A 23 16.30 -3.96 0.85
CA SER A 23 16.59 -3.40 2.17
C SER A 23 15.32 -2.84 2.81
N ILE A 24 15.31 -2.74 4.14
CA ILE A 24 14.25 -2.08 4.89
C ILE A 24 14.88 -1.42 6.13
N ASP A 25 14.40 -0.24 6.48
CA ASP A 25 14.94 0.51 7.60
C ASP A 25 14.51 -0.08 8.95
N HIS A 26 15.27 0.24 10.00
CA HIS A 26 15.03 -0.26 11.35
C HIS A 26 13.68 0.18 11.92
N ASP A 27 13.21 1.39 11.62
CA ASP A 27 11.94 1.89 12.15
C ASP A 27 10.77 1.09 11.59
N SER A 28 10.78 0.81 10.28
CA SER A 28 9.78 -0.06 9.65
C SER A 28 9.69 -1.45 10.30
N ILE A 29 10.85 -2.03 10.65
CA ILE A 29 10.91 -3.32 11.33
C ILE A 29 10.36 -3.19 12.76
N ALA A 30 10.76 -2.14 13.48
CA ALA A 30 10.34 -1.91 14.85
C ALA A 30 8.82 -1.70 14.93
N ASP A 31 8.26 -0.85 14.05
CA ASP A 31 6.82 -0.60 13.93
C ASP A 31 6.05 -1.88 13.61
N TRP A 32 6.55 -2.70 12.67
CA TRP A 32 5.92 -3.97 12.37
C TRP A 32 5.90 -4.92 13.57
N LYS A 33 7.02 -5.03 14.29
CA LYS A 33 7.14 -5.95 15.43
C LYS A 33 6.28 -5.53 16.62
N SER A 34 6.26 -4.24 16.94
CA SER A 34 5.52 -3.68 18.08
C SER A 34 4.02 -3.57 17.83
N ALA A 35 3.60 -3.49 16.56
CA ALA A 35 2.19 -3.36 16.21
C ALA A 35 1.33 -4.52 16.70
N LEU A 36 0.10 -4.19 17.10
CA LEU A 36 -0.92 -5.16 17.47
C LEU A 36 -1.59 -5.75 16.22
N SER A 37 -2.28 -6.88 16.42
CA SER A 37 -3.17 -7.47 15.41
C SER A 37 -4.24 -6.46 15.00
N GLY A 38 -4.42 -6.25 13.71
CA GLY A 38 -5.34 -5.29 13.09
C GLY A 38 -4.67 -4.00 12.63
N GLN A 39 -3.41 -3.76 12.97
CA GLN A 39 -2.68 -2.58 12.52
C GLN A 39 -2.51 -2.60 11.00
N TRP A 40 -2.93 -1.50 10.37
CA TRP A 40 -2.68 -1.20 8.97
C TRP A 40 -1.33 -0.52 8.77
N PHE A 41 -0.69 -0.83 7.66
CA PHE A 41 0.56 -0.23 7.22
C PHE A 41 0.44 0.23 5.77
N ILE A 42 1.03 1.39 5.50
CA ILE A 42 1.32 1.85 4.15
C ILE A 42 2.74 1.45 3.82
N GLY A 43 2.90 0.76 2.70
CA GLY A 43 4.19 0.31 2.20
C GLY A 43 4.54 0.99 0.90
N VAL A 44 5.82 1.30 0.76
CA VAL A 44 6.42 1.82 -0.47
C VAL A 44 7.67 1.02 -0.76
N VAL A 45 7.85 0.61 -2.02
CA VAL A 45 9.12 0.07 -2.52
C VAL A 45 9.70 1.04 -3.54
N ASP A 46 10.95 1.46 -3.31
CA ASP A 46 11.75 2.15 -4.32
C ASP A 46 12.47 1.10 -5.16
N THR A 47 12.12 1.03 -6.44
CA THR A 47 12.63 -0.01 -7.36
C THR A 47 14.07 0.23 -7.78
N GLU A 48 14.55 1.47 -7.70
CA GLU A 48 15.93 1.86 -8.00
C GLU A 48 16.83 1.56 -6.82
N LYS A 49 16.46 2.06 -5.63
CA LYS A 49 17.21 1.83 -4.38
C LYS A 49 17.07 0.42 -3.84
N ARG A 50 16.12 -0.36 -4.36
CA ARG A 50 15.75 -1.70 -3.86
C ARG A 50 15.51 -1.68 -2.35
N SER A 51 14.67 -0.73 -1.93
CA SER A 51 14.39 -0.48 -0.52
C SER A 51 12.90 -0.38 -0.28
N VAL A 52 12.47 -0.89 0.87
CA VAL A 52 11.09 -0.81 1.35
C VAL A 52 11.02 0.14 2.54
N LYS A 53 9.96 0.97 2.60
CA LYS A 53 9.55 1.72 3.79
C LYS A 53 8.14 1.28 4.16
N LEU A 54 7.93 0.99 5.44
CA LEU A 54 6.62 0.80 6.03
C LEU A 54 6.34 1.94 7.02
N ALA A 55 5.07 2.29 7.12
CA ALA A 55 4.58 3.19 8.16
C ALA A 55 3.21 2.73 8.63
N PRO A 56 2.98 2.65 9.95
CA PRO A 56 1.66 2.29 10.45
C PRO A 56 0.70 3.46 10.17
N VAL A 57 -0.54 3.13 9.82
CA VAL A 57 -1.57 4.10 9.45
C VAL A 57 -2.88 3.78 10.17
N ASN A 58 -3.59 4.83 10.55
CA ASN A 58 -5.00 4.74 10.91
C ASN A 58 -5.85 5.09 9.69
N ILE A 59 -6.42 4.08 9.03
CA ILE A 59 -7.31 4.27 7.87
C ILE A 59 -8.73 4.71 8.26
N PHE A 60 -9.05 4.64 9.55
CA PHE A 60 -10.35 5.01 10.11
C PHE A 60 -10.39 6.44 10.63
N ASP A 61 -9.24 7.13 10.63
CA ASP A 61 -9.14 8.51 11.06
C ASP A 61 -10.13 9.39 10.28
N ALA A 62 -10.91 10.18 11.02
CA ALA A 62 -12.02 11.02 10.57
C ALA A 62 -13.25 10.33 9.91
N ARG A 63 -13.38 8.99 9.89
CA ARG A 63 -14.53 8.30 9.24
C ARG A 63 -15.76 8.07 10.14
N GLY A 64 -15.73 8.52 11.39
CA GLY A 64 -16.79 8.27 12.38
C GLY A 64 -16.85 6.79 12.80
N ASN A 65 -17.85 6.43 13.60
CA ASN A 65 -18.06 5.03 13.98
C ASN A 65 -18.47 4.21 12.75
N LEU A 66 -17.62 3.27 12.35
CA LEU A 66 -17.99 2.29 11.33
C LEU A 66 -19.14 1.41 11.82
N ASP A 67 -20.01 1.01 10.90
CA ASP A 67 -21.09 0.07 11.19
C ASP A 67 -20.53 -1.27 11.75
N SER A 68 -21.22 -1.86 12.71
CA SER A 68 -20.74 -3.07 13.38
C SER A 68 -20.70 -4.30 12.47
N ALA A 69 -21.61 -4.41 11.49
CA ALA A 69 -21.57 -5.50 10.51
C ALA A 69 -20.42 -5.33 9.51
N VAL A 70 -20.05 -4.08 9.22
CA VAL A 70 -18.82 -3.71 8.51
C VAL A 70 -17.62 -4.17 9.34
N LEU A 71 -17.41 -3.66 10.56
CA LEU A 71 -16.27 -4.05 11.42
C LEU A 71 -16.13 -5.56 11.65
N ASN A 72 -17.24 -6.29 11.70
CA ASN A 72 -17.25 -7.73 11.98
C ASN A 72 -17.22 -8.63 10.73
N ASN A 73 -17.18 -8.05 9.52
CA ASN A 73 -17.30 -8.80 8.26
C ASN A 73 -18.56 -9.68 8.17
N THR A 74 -19.64 -9.30 8.87
CA THR A 74 -20.90 -10.06 8.93
C THR A 74 -21.99 -9.45 8.04
N SER A 75 -21.65 -8.44 7.24
CA SER A 75 -22.60 -7.83 6.30
C SER A 75 -23.03 -8.84 5.23
N MET A 76 -24.34 -9.08 5.13
CA MET A 76 -24.93 -9.87 4.04
C MET A 76 -24.83 -9.18 2.66
N GLN A 77 -24.37 -7.92 2.63
CA GLN A 77 -24.20 -7.13 1.40
C GLN A 77 -22.77 -7.29 0.81
N GLY A 78 -21.94 -8.16 1.39
CA GLY A 78 -20.60 -8.50 0.90
C GLY A 78 -19.54 -8.42 2.00
N MET A 79 -18.40 -9.11 1.78
CA MET A 79 -17.27 -9.03 2.71
C MET A 79 -16.82 -7.58 2.88
N ASN A 80 -16.69 -7.14 4.13
CA ASN A 80 -16.17 -5.83 4.41
C ASN A 80 -14.68 -5.76 4.04
N ARG A 81 -14.38 -4.84 3.12
CA ARG A 81 -13.05 -4.65 2.52
C ARG A 81 -12.01 -4.07 3.49
N TYR A 82 -12.47 -3.64 4.67
CA TYR A 82 -11.70 -3.15 5.80
C TYR A 82 -11.71 -4.12 6.99
N ALA A 83 -12.12 -5.38 6.79
CA ALA A 83 -12.15 -6.37 7.84
C ALA A 83 -11.30 -7.56 7.39
N SER A 84 -10.01 -7.42 7.62
CA SER A 84 -9.09 -8.55 7.65
C SER A 84 -9.51 -9.60 8.70
N GLY A 85 -10.41 -9.22 9.61
CA GLY A 85 -10.95 -10.07 10.69
C GLY A 85 -10.04 -10.09 11.91
N ALA A 86 -8.94 -9.34 11.90
CA ALA A 86 -8.03 -9.23 13.01
C ALA A 86 -8.68 -8.52 14.21
N ALA A 87 -8.44 -9.04 15.41
CA ALA A 87 -9.15 -8.61 16.62
C ALA A 87 -9.03 -7.09 16.93
N GLY A 88 -7.86 -6.47 16.72
CA GLY A 88 -7.65 -5.04 17.00
C GLY A 88 -8.10 -4.10 15.89
N GLU A 89 -8.44 -4.60 14.70
CA GLU A 89 -8.96 -3.78 13.60
C GLU A 89 -10.30 -3.13 13.98
N ARG A 90 -11.09 -3.82 14.82
CA ARG A 90 -12.38 -3.37 15.34
C ARG A 90 -12.30 -2.16 16.27
N VAL A 91 -11.15 -1.97 16.92
CA VAL A 91 -10.94 -0.94 17.94
C VAL A 91 -10.41 0.36 17.31
N GLY A 92 -9.86 0.28 16.09
CA GLY A 92 -9.27 1.43 15.40
C GLY A 92 -7.99 1.97 16.07
N ASP A 93 -7.40 1.19 16.99
CA ASP A 93 -6.12 1.47 17.65
C ASP A 93 -4.97 1.25 16.67
N SER A 94 -4.88 2.15 15.70
CA SER A 94 -3.78 2.23 14.75
C SER A 94 -2.82 3.34 15.18
N ALA A 95 -1.58 3.00 15.51
CA ALA A 95 -0.53 3.99 15.68
C ALA A 95 -0.27 4.68 14.33
N MET A 96 -0.31 6.01 14.28
CA MET A 96 0.05 6.77 13.09
C MET A 96 1.16 7.77 13.44
N PRO A 97 2.29 7.79 12.72
CA PRO A 97 3.34 8.76 12.94
C PRO A 97 2.87 10.19 12.66
N GLU A 98 3.46 11.16 13.37
CA GLU A 98 3.09 12.58 13.28
C GLU A 98 3.14 13.14 11.85
N TYR A 99 4.15 12.73 11.06
CA TYR A 99 4.28 13.20 9.67
C TYR A 99 3.15 12.70 8.75
N LEU A 100 2.54 11.56 9.07
CA LEU A 100 1.36 11.06 8.35
C LEU A 100 0.09 11.73 8.84
N LEU A 101 -0.04 11.98 10.15
CA LEU A 101 -1.17 12.71 10.74
C LEU A 101 -1.25 14.14 10.18
N ASN A 102 -0.11 14.82 10.12
CA ASN A 102 0.02 16.22 9.69
C ASN A 102 0.37 16.37 8.21
N ARG A 103 0.10 15.35 7.38
CA ARG A 103 0.36 15.40 5.94
C ARG A 103 -0.44 16.53 5.29
N ALA A 104 0.14 17.17 4.27
CA ALA A 104 -0.51 18.26 3.56
C ALA A 104 -1.83 17.80 2.90
N ALA A 105 -2.81 18.71 2.82
CA ALA A 105 -4.06 18.43 2.14
C ALA A 105 -3.82 18.00 0.68
N GLY A 106 -4.49 16.92 0.25
CA GLY A 106 -4.30 16.33 -1.08
C GLY A 106 -3.11 15.37 -1.21
N MET A 107 -2.24 15.28 -0.20
CA MET A 107 -1.16 14.28 -0.16
C MET A 107 -1.71 12.91 0.26
N THR A 108 -1.47 11.87 -0.55
CA THR A 108 -1.84 10.50 -0.20
C THR A 108 -0.87 9.93 0.82
N HIS A 109 -1.29 8.95 1.62
CA HIS A 109 -0.38 8.29 2.56
C HIS A 109 0.86 7.72 1.86
N HIS A 110 0.71 7.07 0.69
CA HIS A 110 1.84 6.58 -0.09
C HIS A 110 2.83 7.68 -0.46
N THR A 111 2.36 8.83 -0.95
CA THR A 111 3.24 9.96 -1.29
C THR A 111 3.93 10.57 -0.07
N ALA A 112 3.25 10.61 1.07
CA ALA A 112 3.84 11.06 2.33
C ALA A 112 4.96 10.10 2.80
N VAL A 113 4.73 8.78 2.69
CA VAL A 113 5.77 7.77 3.00
C VAL A 113 6.95 7.85 2.04
N VAL A 114 6.72 8.02 0.72
CA VAL A 114 7.79 8.25 -0.27
C VAL A 114 8.65 9.45 0.14
N LYS A 115 8.01 10.59 0.44
CA LYS A 115 8.71 11.82 0.85
C LYS A 115 9.51 11.61 2.14
N GLN A 116 8.93 10.96 3.14
CA GLN A 116 9.61 10.68 4.41
C GLN A 116 10.81 9.74 4.23
N ALA A 117 10.71 8.76 3.33
CA ALA A 117 11.80 7.84 3.02
C ALA A 117 12.92 8.45 2.16
N GLY A 118 12.72 9.67 1.63
CA GLY A 118 13.63 10.26 0.65
C GLY A 118 13.70 9.45 -0.65
N PHE A 119 12.61 8.80 -1.03
CA PHE A 119 12.50 8.04 -2.28
C PHE A 119 11.99 8.93 -3.42
N ASP A 120 12.28 8.52 -4.66
CA ASP A 120 11.74 9.18 -5.84
C ASP A 120 10.35 8.60 -6.18
N PRO A 121 9.27 9.40 -6.26
CA PRO A 121 7.95 8.91 -6.67
C PRO A 121 7.94 8.18 -8.02
N SER A 122 8.82 8.57 -8.95
CA SER A 122 8.91 7.99 -10.29
C SER A 122 9.60 6.61 -10.31
N SER A 123 10.41 6.28 -9.29
CA SER A 123 10.97 4.94 -9.07
C SER A 123 10.13 4.09 -8.12
N SER A 124 9.17 4.70 -7.42
CA SER A 124 8.46 4.09 -6.30
C SER A 124 7.16 3.42 -6.70
N LEU A 125 6.82 2.35 -5.98
CA LEU A 125 5.53 1.69 -6.05
C LEU A 125 4.88 1.59 -4.67
N GLY A 126 3.56 1.66 -4.61
CA GLY A 126 2.78 1.64 -3.38
C GLY A 126 2.01 0.33 -3.15
N PHE A 127 1.95 -0.09 -1.90
CA PHE A 127 1.13 -1.20 -1.40
C PHE A 127 0.66 -0.94 0.04
N SER A 128 -0.14 -1.84 0.60
CA SER A 128 -0.49 -1.80 2.03
C SER A 128 -0.45 -3.18 2.63
N LEU A 129 -0.25 -3.23 3.94
CA LEU A 129 -0.22 -4.45 4.75
C LEU A 129 -1.18 -4.32 5.92
N ILE A 130 -1.78 -5.43 6.32
CA ILE A 130 -2.57 -5.55 7.54
C ILE A 130 -1.94 -6.67 8.36
N LYS A 131 -1.52 -6.36 9.58
CA LYS A 131 -0.98 -7.35 10.50
C LYS A 131 -2.13 -8.13 11.12
N ILE A 132 -2.34 -9.39 10.75
CA ILE A 132 -3.40 -10.21 11.36
C ILE A 132 -2.93 -10.77 12.67
N ASN A 133 -1.69 -11.27 12.68
CA ASN A 133 -0.95 -11.70 13.86
C ASN A 133 0.55 -11.71 13.53
N CYS A 134 1.37 -12.28 14.41
CA CYS A 134 2.82 -12.34 14.21
C CYS A 134 3.27 -13.25 13.07
N HIS A 135 2.38 -14.08 12.51
CA HIS A 135 2.71 -15.06 11.47
C HIS A 135 1.95 -14.85 10.16
N PHE A 136 0.90 -14.03 10.18
CA PHE A 136 0.03 -13.81 9.05
C PHE A 136 -0.17 -12.31 8.80
N ALA A 137 0.04 -11.92 7.55
CA ALA A 137 -0.27 -10.59 7.05
C ALA A 137 -1.12 -10.68 5.77
N GLN A 138 -2.02 -9.72 5.60
CA GLN A 138 -2.71 -9.50 4.34
C GLN A 138 -2.05 -8.33 3.61
N MET A 139 -1.67 -8.50 2.35
CA MET A 139 -1.13 -7.44 1.50
C MET A 139 -2.15 -7.03 0.44
N LYS A 140 -2.33 -5.72 0.27
CA LYS A 140 -3.08 -5.15 -0.86
C LYS A 140 -2.15 -4.40 -1.79
N MET A 141 -2.25 -4.72 -3.08
CA MET A 141 -1.27 -4.32 -4.10
C MET A 141 -1.62 -3.01 -4.82
N ALA A 142 -2.64 -2.30 -4.36
CA ALA A 142 -3.19 -1.13 -5.05
C ALA A 142 -2.61 0.20 -4.55
N SER A 143 -2.23 1.08 -5.49
CA SER A 143 -1.94 2.50 -5.23
C SER A 143 -2.12 3.34 -6.49
N ASN A 144 -3.15 4.19 -6.51
CA ASN A 144 -3.38 5.12 -7.63
C ASN A 144 -2.36 6.25 -7.71
N SER A 145 -1.70 6.59 -6.61
CA SER A 145 -0.72 7.68 -6.59
C SER A 145 0.68 7.28 -7.04
N LEU A 146 1.03 5.98 -6.99
CA LEU A 146 2.39 5.52 -7.31
C LEU A 146 2.45 4.47 -8.41
N ASN A 147 1.39 3.67 -8.62
CA ASN A 147 1.45 2.55 -9.56
C ASN A 147 0.88 2.90 -10.94
N ALA A 148 0.02 3.93 -11.04
CA ALA A 148 -0.82 4.18 -12.22
C ALA A 148 -0.03 4.55 -13.49
N ASP A 149 1.09 5.25 -13.32
CA ASP A 149 1.97 5.74 -14.39
C ASP A 149 3.05 4.74 -14.78
N LYS A 150 3.09 3.55 -14.15
CA LYS A 150 4.17 2.60 -14.32
C LYS A 150 3.93 1.64 -15.49
N PRO A 151 4.98 1.26 -16.24
CA PRO A 151 4.85 0.27 -17.31
C PRO A 151 4.28 -1.05 -16.80
N GLY A 152 3.22 -1.52 -17.46
CA GLY A 152 2.53 -2.76 -17.08
C GLY A 152 1.61 -2.62 -15.86
N ALA A 153 1.29 -1.40 -15.44
CA ALA A 153 0.25 -1.15 -14.45
C ALA A 153 -1.06 -1.81 -14.87
N ARG A 154 -1.64 -2.60 -13.97
CA ARG A 154 -2.95 -3.24 -14.17
C ARG A 154 -3.97 -2.50 -13.34
N TYR A 155 -5.08 -2.16 -13.97
CA TYR A 155 -6.19 -1.52 -13.29
C TYR A 155 -7.20 -2.60 -12.93
N HIS A 156 -7.43 -2.78 -11.64
CA HIS A 156 -8.58 -3.55 -11.17
C HIS A 156 -9.70 -2.60 -10.79
N HIS A 157 -10.93 -2.95 -11.15
CA HIS A 157 -12.09 -2.25 -10.66
C HIS A 157 -12.25 -2.58 -9.17
N SER A 158 -11.66 -1.74 -8.33
CA SER A 158 -11.89 -1.82 -6.90
C SER A 158 -13.23 -1.16 -6.64
N PHE A 159 -14.28 -1.98 -6.53
CA PHE A 159 -15.62 -1.55 -6.11
C PHE A 159 -15.63 -0.87 -4.71
N SER A 160 -14.47 -0.75 -4.03
CA SER A 160 -14.25 -0.19 -2.69
C SER A 160 -14.46 1.32 -2.55
N ARG A 161 -14.37 2.09 -3.65
CA ARG A 161 -14.68 3.53 -3.66
C ARG A 161 -16.14 3.83 -3.99
N ALA A 162 -16.97 2.82 -4.23
CA ALA A 162 -18.40 2.99 -4.36
C ALA A 162 -19.04 3.03 -2.97
N ILE A 163 -18.82 4.10 -2.22
CA ILE A 163 -19.69 4.43 -1.08
C ILE A 163 -20.07 5.91 -1.13
N SER A 164 -21.39 6.11 -1.04
CA SER A 164 -22.21 7.33 -1.01
C SER A 164 -22.48 8.13 -2.30
N MET A 165 -21.61 8.13 -3.32
CA MET A 165 -21.89 8.88 -4.56
C MET A 165 -22.19 7.95 -5.73
N LYS A 166 -23.48 7.72 -6.02
CA LYS A 166 -23.93 7.17 -7.30
C LYS A 166 -23.71 8.24 -8.38
N ARG A 167 -22.49 8.37 -8.87
CA ARG A 167 -22.15 9.22 -10.03
C ARG A 167 -22.06 8.34 -11.27
N ASP A 168 -22.91 8.60 -12.25
CA ASP A 168 -22.83 7.97 -13.56
C ASP A 168 -21.44 8.21 -14.16
N GLY A 169 -20.86 7.16 -14.76
CA GLY A 169 -19.51 7.20 -15.35
C GLY A 169 -18.34 7.09 -14.38
N TYR A 170 -18.57 6.96 -13.07
CA TYR A 170 -17.49 6.70 -12.10
C TYR A 170 -17.19 5.20 -11.98
N PHE A 171 -16.09 4.76 -12.59
CA PHE A 171 -15.56 3.41 -12.40
C PHE A 171 -14.37 3.48 -11.44
N PRO A 172 -14.52 3.03 -10.19
CA PRO A 172 -13.41 3.07 -9.25
C PRO A 172 -12.34 2.05 -9.66
N GLY A 173 -11.32 2.52 -10.37
CA GLY A 173 -10.11 1.77 -10.71
C GLY A 173 -9.05 1.95 -9.64
N SER A 174 -8.31 0.87 -9.36
CA SER A 174 -7.08 0.91 -8.58
C SER A 174 -5.92 0.33 -9.38
N ALA A 175 -4.84 1.09 -9.52
CA ALA A 175 -3.61 0.64 -10.16
C ALA A 175 -2.86 -0.33 -9.24
N GLN A 176 -2.75 -1.58 -9.66
CA GLN A 176 -2.00 -2.60 -8.97
C GLN A 176 -0.50 -2.50 -9.26
N LEU A 177 0.29 -2.99 -8.32
CA LEU A 177 1.70 -3.31 -8.55
C LEU A 177 1.86 -4.24 -9.76
N PRO A 178 2.92 -4.07 -10.57
CA PRO A 178 3.31 -5.06 -11.57
C PRO A 178 3.50 -6.45 -10.93
N LEU A 179 3.05 -7.52 -11.61
CA LEU A 179 2.98 -8.87 -11.05
C LEU A 179 4.31 -9.38 -10.49
N GLN A 180 5.42 -9.08 -11.18
CA GLN A 180 6.74 -9.46 -10.73
C GLN A 180 7.13 -8.80 -9.40
N TRP A 181 6.69 -7.55 -9.17
CA TRP A 181 6.91 -6.85 -7.90
C TRP A 181 5.99 -7.37 -6.80
N GLN A 182 4.77 -7.81 -7.12
CA GLN A 182 3.90 -8.49 -6.15
C GLN A 182 4.55 -9.76 -5.60
N HIS A 183 5.09 -10.61 -6.49
CA HIS A 183 5.80 -11.84 -6.09
C HIS A 183 7.07 -11.54 -5.29
N ALA A 184 7.88 -10.58 -5.75
CA ALA A 184 9.11 -10.19 -5.09
C ALA A 184 8.87 -9.67 -3.67
N LEU A 185 7.86 -8.79 -3.49
CA LEU A 185 7.50 -8.27 -2.17
C LEU A 185 6.99 -9.39 -1.25
N THR A 186 6.13 -10.27 -1.75
CA THR A 186 5.62 -11.41 -0.96
C THR A 186 6.78 -12.27 -0.43
N LEU A 187 7.74 -12.60 -1.29
CA LEU A 187 8.95 -13.34 -0.90
C LEU A 187 9.81 -12.55 0.09
N PHE A 188 10.01 -11.25 -0.13
CA PHE A 188 10.75 -10.37 0.78
C PHE A 188 10.15 -10.37 2.19
N PHE A 189 8.83 -10.24 2.32
CA PHE A 189 8.17 -10.25 3.63
C PHE A 189 8.26 -11.62 4.32
N ASN A 190 8.15 -12.70 3.55
CA ASN A 190 8.31 -14.05 4.10
C ASN A 190 9.72 -14.28 4.65
N THR A 191 10.75 -13.82 3.94
CA THR A 191 12.15 -14.12 4.30
C THR A 191 12.77 -13.08 5.22
N THR A 192 12.63 -11.81 4.90
CA THR A 192 13.35 -10.71 5.58
C THR A 192 12.59 -10.21 6.79
N MET A 193 11.26 -10.09 6.68
CA MET A 193 10.41 -9.68 7.80
C MET A 193 9.91 -10.87 8.63
N ASN A 194 10.25 -12.10 8.22
CA ASN A 194 9.88 -13.36 8.86
C ASN A 194 8.37 -13.46 9.12
N ILE A 195 7.56 -13.15 8.11
CA ILE A 195 6.10 -13.30 8.13
C ILE A 195 5.76 -14.57 7.32
N PRO A 196 5.59 -15.74 7.94
CA PRO A 196 5.50 -17.01 7.20
C PRO A 196 4.34 -17.08 6.20
N HIS A 197 3.25 -16.35 6.48
CA HIS A 197 2.06 -16.35 5.65
C HIS A 197 1.67 -14.93 5.23
N VAL A 198 1.92 -14.60 3.97
CA VAL A 198 1.45 -13.36 3.35
C VAL A 198 0.38 -13.69 2.33
N SER A 199 -0.87 -13.28 2.61
CA SER A 199 -1.98 -13.40 1.66
C SER A 199 -2.04 -12.16 0.79
N VAL A 200 -1.97 -12.34 -0.53
CA VAL A 200 -2.11 -11.25 -1.49
C VAL A 200 -3.58 -11.10 -1.88
N SER A 201 -4.13 -9.91 -1.66
CA SER A 201 -5.46 -9.53 -2.14
C SER A 201 -5.33 -8.56 -3.30
N ASN A 202 -6.01 -8.90 -4.40
CA ASN A 202 -6.02 -8.10 -5.63
C ASN A 202 -7.16 -7.07 -5.66
N ASP A 203 -8.06 -7.09 -4.67
CA ASP A 203 -9.44 -6.56 -4.73
C ASP A 203 -10.27 -7.14 -5.90
#